data_AF-A0A7C8ZB60-F1
#
_entry.id   AF-A0A7C8ZB60-F1
#
_cell.length_a   1.000
_cell.length_b   1.000
_cell.length_c   1.000
_cell.angle_alpha   90.00
_cell.angle_beta   90.00
_cell.angle_gamma   90.00
#
_symmetry.space_group_name_H-M   'P 1'
#
loop_
_entity.id
_entity.type
_entity.pdbx_description
1 polymer ?
#
loop_
_entity_poly.entity_id
_entity_poly.type
_entity_poly.pdbx_seq_one_letter_code
_entity_poly.pdbx_strand_id
1 'polypeptide(L)'
;MSTRLGVRRESSLLSTSSRVADDGRLYYQVEVNIKSYANNNELAVMPEERVVRLEWDRRYLSVLGVENNRLYELRLQAPENVFREEENDLRQVMDSFRVNKVKA
;
A
#
# COMPACT_ATOMS: atom_id res chain seq x y z
N MET A 1 8.74 5.57 -5.49
CA MET A 1 9.63 5.53 -4.31
C MET A 1 10.41 6.84 -4.24
N SER A 2 10.51 7.53 -3.08
CA SER A 2 11.41 8.70 -2.97
C SER A 2 12.84 8.23 -2.73
N THR A 3 13.77 8.84 -3.46
CA THR A 3 15.23 8.65 -3.43
C THR A 3 15.95 9.69 -2.55
N ARG A 4 15.19 10.53 -1.82
CA ARG A 4 15.76 11.59 -0.97
C ARG A 4 16.57 10.96 0.19
N LEU A 5 17.85 11.32 0.25
CA LEU A 5 18.77 10.95 1.33
C LEU A 5 18.21 11.41 2.68
N GLY A 6 18.28 10.54 3.70
CA GLY A 6 17.77 10.82 5.04
C GLY A 6 16.29 10.52 5.28
N VAL A 7 15.57 9.95 4.29
CA VAL A 7 14.21 9.45 4.50
C VAL A 7 14.25 8.04 5.08
N ARG A 8 13.72 7.86 6.30
CA ARG A 8 13.50 6.55 6.91
C ARG A 8 12.06 6.11 6.65
N ARG A 9 11.87 4.90 6.13
CA ARG A 9 10.54 4.30 6.00
C ARG A 9 10.40 3.10 6.92
N GLU A 10 9.25 3.02 7.55
CA GLU A 10 8.84 1.86 8.33
C GLU A 10 7.58 1.28 7.72
N SER A 11 7.54 -0.04 7.59
CA SER A 11 6.38 -0.77 7.09
C SER A 11 5.93 -1.78 8.14
N SER A 12 4.65 -1.76 8.47
CA SER A 12 4.02 -2.74 9.35
C SER A 12 2.90 -3.45 8.61
N LEU A 13 2.96 -4.78 8.60
CA LEU A 13 1.89 -5.62 8.09
C LEU A 13 0.68 -5.51 9.02
N LEU A 14 -0.47 -5.12 8.48
CA LEU A 14 -1.72 -4.99 9.24
C LEU A 14 -2.57 -6.26 9.13
N SER A 15 -2.74 -6.76 7.92
CA SER A 15 -3.59 -7.91 7.64
C SER A 15 -3.12 -8.63 6.39
N THR A 16 -3.32 -9.95 6.38
CA THR A 16 -3.15 -10.80 5.20
C THR A 16 -4.29 -11.80 5.17
N SER A 17 -4.94 -11.92 4.03
CA SER A 17 -5.97 -12.92 3.81
C SER A 17 -5.85 -13.50 2.41
N SER A 18 -6.48 -14.65 2.22
CA SER A 18 -6.72 -15.21 0.90
C SER A 18 -8.21 -15.48 0.75
N ARG A 19 -8.72 -15.29 -0.47
CA ARG A 19 -10.12 -15.57 -0.80
C ARG A 19 -10.21 -16.24 -2.17
N VAL A 20 -11.13 -17.18 -2.29
CA VAL A 20 -11.57 -17.69 -3.60
C VAL A 20 -12.77 -16.87 -4.02
N ALA A 21 -12.71 -16.23 -5.19
CA ALA A 21 -13.83 -15.45 -5.69
C ALA A 21 -14.85 -16.32 -6.43
N ASP A 22 -15.94 -15.70 -6.88
CA ASP A 22 -17.00 -16.29 -7.70
C ASP A 22 -16.51 -16.84 -9.05
N ASP A 23 -15.37 -16.38 -9.53
CA ASP A 23 -14.67 -16.92 -10.71
C ASP A 23 -13.87 -18.21 -10.43
N GLY A 24 -13.89 -18.71 -9.19
CA GLY A 24 -13.17 -19.90 -8.74
C GLY A 24 -11.67 -19.69 -8.54
N ARG A 25 -11.18 -18.44 -8.60
CA ARG A 25 -9.75 -18.13 -8.54
C ARG A 25 -9.33 -17.65 -7.17
N LEU A 26 -8.10 -17.98 -6.81
CA LEU A 26 -7.48 -17.57 -5.55
C LEU A 26 -6.88 -16.16 -5.68
N TYR A 27 -7.30 -15.28 -4.78
CA TYR A 27 -6.76 -13.95 -4.61
C TYR A 27 -6.11 -13.82 -3.24
N TYR A 28 -4.99 -13.09 -3.18
CA TYR A 28 -4.33 -12.73 -1.94
C TYR A 28 -4.56 -11.26 -1.67
N GLN A 29 -4.98 -10.93 -0.46
CA GLN A 29 -5.13 -9.56 0.00
C GLN A 29 -4.07 -9.28 1.07
N VAL A 30 -3.36 -8.16 0.92
CA VAL A 30 -2.30 -7.74 1.82
C VAL A 30 -2.53 -6.28 2.17
N GLU A 31 -2.61 -5.99 3.47
CA GLU A 31 -2.74 -4.65 4.00
C GLU A 31 -1.46 -4.28 4.76
N VAL A 32 -0.87 -3.15 4.41
CA VAL A 32 0.38 -2.65 5.01
C VAL A 32 0.22 -1.18 5.36
N ASN A 33 0.62 -0.79 6.57
CA ASN A 33 0.79 0.61 6.92
C ASN A 33 2.25 1.00 6.69
N ILE A 34 2.47 2.13 6.03
CA ILE A 34 3.79 2.66 5.71
C ILE A 34 3.91 4.07 6.26
N LYS A 35 4.90 4.25 7.13
CA LYS A 35 5.28 5.55 7.70
C LYS A 35 6.57 6.03 7.06
N SER A 36 6.59 7.28 6.63
CA SER A 36 7.76 7.96 6.08
C SER A 36 8.17 9.03 7.05
N TYR A 37 9.41 8.96 7.53
CA TYR A 37 10.02 9.93 8.40
C TYR A 37 11.10 10.67 7.59
N ALA A 38 11.01 12.00 7.54
CA ALA A 38 11.98 12.82 6.84
C ALA A 38 12.29 14.09 7.63
N ASN A 39 13.48 14.64 7.39
CA ASN A 39 13.77 16.02 7.74
C ASN A 39 13.32 16.92 6.57
N ASN A 40 12.60 17.99 6.89
CA ASN A 40 12.17 19.01 5.94
C ASN A 40 13.08 20.25 5.95
N ASN A 41 14.07 20.32 6.84
CA ASN A 41 15.09 21.37 6.85
C ASN A 41 16.25 21.01 5.93
N GLU A 42 16.22 21.53 4.70
CA GLU A 42 17.24 21.33 3.67
C GLU A 42 18.59 22.00 4.01
N LEU A 43 18.60 22.95 4.95
CA LEU A 43 19.79 23.70 5.38
C LEU A 43 20.39 23.18 6.68
N ALA A 44 19.88 22.07 7.24
CA ALA A 44 20.37 21.49 8.48
C ALA A 44 21.80 20.92 8.32
N VAL A 45 22.80 21.72 8.67
CA VAL A 45 24.21 21.31 8.61
C VAL A 45 24.58 20.48 9.83
N MET A 46 24.13 20.90 11.02
CA MET A 46 24.50 20.26 12.29
C MET A 46 23.61 19.05 12.62
N PRO A 47 24.13 18.02 13.31
CA PRO A 47 23.34 16.85 13.68
C PRO A 47 22.09 17.17 14.51
N GLU A 48 22.14 18.18 15.40
CA GLU A 48 20.96 18.55 16.21
C GLU A 48 19.82 19.15 15.36
N GLU A 49 20.13 19.71 14.21
CA GLU A 49 19.16 20.30 13.28
C GLU A 49 18.54 19.25 12.35
N ARG A 50 19.08 18.01 12.34
CA ARG A 50 18.61 16.90 11.49
C ARG A 50 17.51 16.06 12.14
N VAL A 51 16.56 16.72 12.80
CA VAL A 51 15.45 16.05 13.49
C VAL A 51 14.46 15.49 12.47
N VAL A 52 14.33 14.16 12.44
CA VAL A 52 13.42 13.47 11.53
C VAL A 52 11.99 13.50 12.09
N ARG A 53 11.02 13.92 11.27
CA ARG A 53 9.59 13.98 11.64
C ARG A 53 8.76 13.09 10.74
N LEU A 54 7.58 12.68 11.23
CA LEU A 54 6.62 11.95 10.41
C LEU A 54 6.15 12.87 9.27
N GLU A 55 6.47 12.46 8.04
CA GLU A 55 6.08 13.17 6.82
C GLU A 55 4.79 12.56 6.26
N TRP A 56 4.73 11.21 6.17
CA TRP A 56 3.55 10.50 5.67
C TRP A 56 3.22 9.28 6.53
N ASP A 57 1.92 9.03 6.67
CA ASP A 57 1.36 7.81 7.23
C ASP A 57 0.25 7.34 6.29
N ARG A 58 0.46 6.20 5.61
CA ARG A 58 -0.43 5.71 4.56
C ARG A 58 -0.69 4.23 4.69
N ARG A 59 -1.93 3.84 4.45
CA ARG A 59 -2.34 2.45 4.32
C ARG A 59 -2.34 2.02 2.86
N TYR A 60 -1.73 0.88 2.60
CA TYR A 60 -1.61 0.24 1.31
C TYR A 60 -2.47 -1.02 1.34
N LEU A 61 -3.34 -1.15 0.35
CA LEU A 61 -4.22 -2.29 0.16
C LEU A 61 -3.88 -2.93 -1.18
N SER A 62 -3.36 -4.15 -1.15
CA SER A 62 -3.00 -4.88 -2.37
C SER A 62 -3.86 -6.12 -2.53
N VAL A 63 -4.42 -6.32 -3.72
CA VAL A 63 -5.07 -7.56 -4.15
C VAL A 63 -4.27 -8.16 -5.30
N LEU A 64 -3.84 -9.40 -5.12
CA LEU A 64 -3.00 -10.14 -6.06
C LEU A 64 -3.78 -11.32 -6.64
N GLY A 65 -3.70 -11.50 -7.96
CA GLY A 65 -4.28 -12.65 -8.66
C GLY A 65 -3.40 -13.08 -9.83
N VAL A 66 -3.44 -14.37 -10.18
CA VAL A 66 -2.63 -14.93 -11.27
C VAL A 66 -3.55 -15.51 -12.35
N GLU A 67 -3.32 -15.14 -13.59
CA GLU A 67 -3.96 -15.75 -14.77
C GLU A 67 -3.10 -15.53 -16.02
N ASN A 68 -3.26 -16.36 -17.06
CA ASN A 68 -2.57 -16.23 -18.34
C ASN A 68 -1.03 -16.20 -18.17
N ASN A 69 -0.51 -16.94 -17.19
CA ASN A 69 0.90 -16.93 -16.77
C ASN A 69 1.44 -15.54 -16.37
N ARG A 70 0.58 -14.66 -15.85
CA ARG A 70 0.94 -13.32 -15.39
C ARG A 70 0.38 -13.07 -13.98
N LEU A 71 1.17 -12.36 -13.17
CA LEU A 71 0.72 -11.84 -11.89
C LEU A 71 0.11 -10.45 -12.11
N TYR A 72 -1.10 -10.26 -11.61
CA TYR A 72 -1.81 -8.99 -11.61
C TYR A 72 -1.93 -8.48 -10.17
N GLU A 73 -1.70 -7.18 -9.99
CA GLU A 73 -1.86 -6.49 -8.72
C GLU A 73 -2.78 -5.28 -8.91
N LEU A 74 -3.80 -5.19 -8.06
CA LEU A 74 -4.48 -3.93 -7.77
C LEU A 74 -3.95 -3.40 -6.45
N ARG A 75 -3.34 -2.21 -6.47
CA ARG A 75 -2.85 -1.53 -5.27
C ARG A 75 -3.57 -0.21 -5.07
N LEU A 76 -4.26 -0.07 -3.95
CA LEU A 76 -4.87 1.17 -3.49
C LEU A 76 -4.04 1.74 -2.33
N GLN A 77 -4.01 3.06 -2.22
CA GLN A 77 -3.32 3.75 -1.14
C GLN A 77 -4.18 4.91 -0.64
N ALA A 78 -4.28 5.06 0.68
CA ALA A 78 -4.97 6.17 1.32
C ALA A 78 -4.17 6.66 2.54
N PRO A 79 -4.24 7.96 2.89
CA PRO A 79 -3.71 8.44 4.16
C PRO A 79 -4.40 7.76 5.35
N GLU A 80 -3.62 7.37 6.36
CA GLU A 80 -4.12 6.60 7.50
C GLU A 80 -5.21 7.35 8.28
N ASN A 81 -5.15 8.69 8.31
CA ASN A 81 -6.11 9.54 9.03
C ASN A 81 -7.49 9.61 8.37
N VAL A 82 -7.59 9.45 7.04
CA VAL A 82 -8.87 9.46 6.31
C VAL A 82 -9.37 8.06 5.99
N PHE A 83 -8.55 7.03 6.22
CA PHE A 83 -8.85 5.65 5.86
C PHE A 83 -10.20 5.17 6.40
N ARG A 84 -10.57 5.56 7.64
CA ARG A 84 -11.84 5.14 8.25
C ARG A 84 -13.08 5.62 7.51
N GLU A 85 -13.00 6.75 6.83
CA GLU A 85 -14.12 7.33 6.08
C GLU A 85 -14.28 6.61 4.72
N GLU A 86 -13.15 6.29 4.08
CA GLU A 86 -13.10 5.67 2.75
C GLU A 86 -13.08 4.13 2.77
N GLU A 87 -12.98 3.52 3.96
CA GLU A 87 -12.72 2.08 4.12
C GLU A 87 -13.71 1.21 3.34
N ASN A 88 -15.00 1.53 3.42
CA ASN A 88 -16.05 0.75 2.74
C ASN A 88 -15.89 0.79 1.22
N ASP A 89 -15.65 1.97 0.65
CA ASP A 89 -15.49 2.14 -0.79
C ASP A 89 -14.22 1.43 -1.28
N LEU A 90 -13.11 1.59 -0.54
CA LEU A 90 -11.85 0.93 -0.87
C LEU A 90 -11.98 -0.60 -0.81
N ARG A 91 -12.66 -1.13 0.19
CA ARG A 91 -12.92 -2.58 0.31
C ARG A 91 -13.81 -3.09 -0.83
N GLN A 92 -14.84 -2.33 -1.20
CA GLN A 92 -15.69 -2.68 -2.35
C GLN A 92 -14.89 -2.75 -3.66
N VAL A 93 -13.98 -1.79 -3.88
CA VAL A 93 -13.07 -1.81 -5.03
C VAL A 93 -12.16 -3.04 -4.98
N MET A 94 -11.54 -3.35 -3.84
CA MET A 94 -10.72 -4.57 -3.66
C MET A 94 -11.51 -5.86 -3.95
N ASP A 95 -12.75 -5.93 -3.50
CA ASP A 95 -13.59 -7.11 -3.64
C ASP A 95 -14.15 -7.27 -5.05
N SER A 96 -14.21 -6.19 -5.83
CA SER A 96 -14.59 -6.22 -7.26
C SER A 96 -13.45 -6.65 -8.20
N PHE A 97 -12.19 -6.63 -7.75
CA PHE A 97 -11.05 -6.99 -8.60
C PHE A 97 -11.13 -8.43 -9.08
N ARG A 98 -11.05 -8.63 -10.40
CA ARG A 98 -11.07 -9.94 -11.06
C ARG A 98 -10.00 -10.01 -12.14
N VAL A 99 -9.34 -11.16 -12.23
CA VAL A 99 -8.50 -11.51 -13.37
C VAL A 99 -9.35 -12.30 -14.38
N ASN A 100 -9.25 -11.97 -15.66
CA ASN A 100 -10.01 -12.65 -16.72
C ASN A 100 -9.09 -13.47 -17.61
N LYS A 101 -9.56 -14.65 -18.03
CA LYS A 101 -8.88 -15.44 -19.06
C LYS A 101 -9.10 -14.79 -20.42
N VAL A 102 -8.02 -14.54 -21.14
CA VAL A 102 -8.09 -13.97 -22.50
C VAL A 102 -7.87 -15.12 -23.49
N LYS A 103 -8.71 -15.22 -24.52
CA LYS A 103 -8.45 -16.16 -25.62
C LYS A 103 -7.21 -15.66 -26.37
N ALA A 104 -6.26 -16.57 -26.57
CA ALA A 104 -5.06 -16.33 -27.37
C ALA A 104 -5.42 -16.07 -28.83
#